data_AF-A0A941MIQ5-F1
#
_entry.id   AF-A0A941MIQ5-F1
#
_cell.length_a   1.000
_cell.length_b   1.000
_cell.length_c   1.000
_cell.angle_alpha   90.00
_cell.angle_beta   90.00
_cell.angle_gamma   90.00
#
_symmetry.space_group_name_H-M   'P 1'
#
loop_
_entity.id
_entity.type
_entity.pdbx_description
1 polymer ?
#
loop_
_entity_poly.entity_id
_entity_poly.type
_entity_poly.pdbx_seq_one_letter_code
_entity_poly.pdbx_strand_id
1 'polypeptide(L)' 'MSKTVNGISIDDTFAEAFGMSGTGIVITADSMKWAKIAATVATGFGTSVIGAGAECGIDKELSEDETPDG' A
#
# COMPACT_ATOMS: atom_id res chain seq x y z
N MET A 1 3.12 20.17 24.90
CA MET A 1 4.03 21.18 24.29
C MET A 1 4.36 20.64 22.92
N SER A 2 4.22 21.43 21.85
CA SER A 2 4.48 20.93 20.49
C SER A 2 5.91 20.41 20.38
N LYS A 3 6.06 19.22 19.83
CA LYS A 3 7.35 18.60 19.59
C LYS A 3 7.98 19.26 18.37
N THR A 4 9.27 19.55 18.38
CA THR A 4 9.97 20.04 17.19
C THR A 4 10.86 18.94 16.62
N VAL A 5 10.72 18.63 15.33
CA VAL A 5 11.55 17.66 14.61
C VAL A 5 12.15 18.35 13.39
N ASN A 6 13.48 18.33 13.27
CA ASN A 6 14.21 19.01 12.18
C ASN A 6 13.82 20.49 12.01
N GLY A 7 13.49 21.18 13.12
CA GLY A 7 13.04 22.58 13.10
C GLY A 7 11.57 22.80 12.73
N ILE A 8 10.80 21.73 12.47
CA ILE A 8 9.37 21.80 12.15
C ILE A 8 8.54 21.46 13.39
N SER A 9 7.51 22.27 13.66
CA SER A 9 6.55 22.03 14.74
C SER A 9 5.66 20.83 14.41
N ILE A 10 5.49 19.94 15.38
CA ILE A 10 4.58 18.80 15.35
C ILE A 10 3.48 19.08 16.38
N ASP A 11 2.24 19.11 15.89
CA ASP A 11 1.08 19.35 16.74
C ASP A 11 0.88 18.18 17.73
N ASP A 12 0.59 18.54 18.97
CA ASP A 12 0.36 17.62 20.08
C ASP A 12 -1.07 17.06 20.01
N THR A 13 -1.31 16.20 19.00
CA THR A 13 -2.61 15.63 18.65
C THR A 13 -2.45 14.18 18.16
N PHE A 14 -3.53 13.56 17.69
CA PHE A 14 -3.55 12.16 17.24
C PHE A 14 -4.22 11.98 15.88
N ALA A 15 -3.96 10.82 15.25
CA ALA A 15 -4.68 10.38 14.06
C ALA A 15 -5.75 9.35 14.46
N GLU A 16 -7.00 9.59 14.07
CA GLU A 16 -8.11 8.65 14.29
C GLU A 16 -8.27 7.74 13.06
N ALA A 17 -8.14 6.44 13.27
CA ALA A 17 -8.30 5.42 12.23
C ALA A 17 -9.61 4.63 12.41
N PHE A 18 -10.03 3.94 11.36
CA PHE A 18 -11.27 3.18 11.33
C PHE A 18 -10.98 1.69 11.10
N GLY A 19 -11.86 0.82 11.60
CA GLY A 19 -11.77 -0.61 11.31
C GLY A 19 -12.00 -0.90 9.83
N MET A 20 -11.16 -1.75 9.24
CA MET A 20 -11.22 -2.13 7.83
C MET A 20 -10.98 -3.64 7.67
N SER A 21 -11.67 -4.26 6.72
CA SER A 21 -11.33 -5.60 6.26
C SER A 21 -10.30 -5.49 5.14
N GLY A 22 -9.16 -6.15 5.30
CA GLY A 22 -8.06 -6.12 4.34
C GLY A 22 -7.63 -7.50 3.92
N THR A 23 -7.01 -7.60 2.74
CA THR A 23 -6.37 -8.81 2.23
C THR A 23 -5.04 -8.46 1.57
N GLY A 24 -4.07 -9.36 1.67
CA GLY A 24 -2.82 -9.30 0.92
C GLY A 24 -2.84 -10.29 -0.24
N ILE A 25 -2.27 -9.91 -1.38
CA ILE A 25 -2.16 -10.76 -2.56
C ILE A 25 -0.72 -10.66 -3.09
N VAL A 26 -0.10 -11.79 -3.39
CA VAL A 26 1.17 -11.85 -4.12
C VAL A 26 0.84 -12.02 -5.60
N ILE A 27 1.34 -11.10 -6.44
CA ILE A 27 1.20 -11.17 -7.90
C ILE A 27 2.58 -11.47 -8.48
N THR A 28 2.71 -12.62 -9.12
CA THR A 28 3.95 -13.08 -9.76
C THR A 28 3.80 -13.10 -11.27
N ALA A 29 4.92 -13.06 -11.98
CA ALA A 29 5.00 -13.12 -13.45
C ALA A 29 6.45 -13.41 -13.88
N ASP A 30 6.66 -13.78 -15.15
CA ASP A 30 7.98 -14.07 -15.74
C ASP A 30 9.03 -12.95 -15.61
N SER A 31 8.60 -11.72 -15.30
CA SER A 31 9.51 -10.61 -14.98
C SER A 31 8.83 -9.57 -14.09
N MET A 32 9.63 -8.84 -13.31
CA MET A 32 9.15 -7.73 -12.48
C MET A 32 8.37 -6.68 -13.28
N LYS A 33 8.73 -6.46 -14.55
CA LYS A 33 7.98 -5.56 -15.44
C LYS A 33 6.51 -5.98 -15.55
N TRP A 34 6.25 -7.27 -15.78
CA TRP A 34 4.89 -7.77 -15.95
C TRP A 34 4.13 -7.87 -14.63
N ALA A 35 4.79 -8.30 -13.55
CA ALA A 35 4.21 -8.29 -12.22
C ALA A 35 3.76 -6.88 -11.82
N LYS A 36 4.60 -5.86 -12.06
CA LYS A 36 4.29 -4.46 -11.76
C LYS A 36 3.15 -3.90 -12.60
N ILE A 37 3.06 -4.23 -13.89
CA ILE A 37 1.93 -3.85 -14.73
C ILE A 37 0.63 -4.45 -14.18
N ALA A 38 0.62 -5.75 -13.87
CA ALA A 38 -0.54 -6.42 -13.31
C ALA A 38 -0.97 -5.81 -11.97
N ALA A 39 -0.03 -5.61 -11.05
CA ALA A 39 -0.28 -4.97 -9.75
C ALA A 39 -0.84 -3.56 -9.92
N THR A 40 -0.23 -2.73 -10.79
CA THR A 40 -0.66 -1.34 -11.03
C THR A 40 -2.09 -1.27 -11.56
N VAL A 41 -2.43 -2.13 -12.51
CA VAL A 41 -3.79 -2.15 -13.09
C VAL A 41 -4.80 -2.71 -12.09
N ALA A 42 -4.44 -3.76 -11.34
CA ALA A 42 -5.32 -4.35 -10.32
C ALA A 42 -5.61 -3.39 -9.15
N THR A 43 -4.64 -2.56 -8.76
CA THR A 43 -4.80 -1.58 -7.66
C THR A 43 -5.31 -0.21 -8.15
N GLY A 44 -5.52 -0.05 -9.45
CA GLY A 44 -6.05 1.19 -10.03
C GLY A 44 -7.46 1.51 -9.55
N PHE A 45 -7.82 2.79 -9.54
CA PHE A 45 -9.13 3.29 -9.05
C PHE A 45 -9.49 2.85 -7.61
N GLY A 46 -8.51 2.43 -6.80
CA GLY A 46 -8.70 2.01 -5.42
C GLY A 46 -8.26 3.07 -4.40
N THR A 47 -8.76 4.30 -4.49
CA THR A 47 -8.27 5.43 -3.66
C THR A 47 -8.98 5.59 -2.32
N SER A 48 -10.31 5.44 -2.30
CA SER A 48 -11.09 5.55 -1.05
C SER A 48 -12.37 4.74 -1.13
N VAL A 49 -12.65 3.92 -0.11
CA VAL A 49 -13.88 3.11 -0.04
C VAL A 49 -15.17 3.94 0.03
N ILE A 50 -15.07 5.26 0.20
CA ILE A 50 -16.21 6.18 0.15
C ILE A 50 -16.77 6.30 -1.28
N GLY A 51 -15.91 6.22 -2.30
CA GLY A 51 -16.31 6.42 -3.71
C GLY A 51 -15.75 5.40 -4.70
N ALA A 52 -14.72 4.66 -4.32
CA ALA A 52 -14.19 3.51 -5.05
C ALA A 52 -14.76 2.19 -4.49
N GLY A 53 -14.55 1.09 -5.21
CA GLY A 53 -14.94 -0.24 -4.74
C GLY A 53 -14.07 -0.78 -3.59
N ALA A 54 -12.84 -0.29 -3.44
CA ALA A 54 -11.87 -0.70 -2.42
C ALA A 54 -10.79 0.39 -2.23
N GLU A 55 -9.98 0.26 -1.18
CA GLU A 55 -8.68 0.95 -1.04
C GLU A 55 -7.56 -0.04 -1.32
N CYS A 56 -6.74 0.25 -2.32
CA CYS A 56 -5.75 -0.67 -2.85
C CYS A 56 -4.40 0.02 -3.06
N GLY A 57 -3.32 -0.75 -2.95
CA GLY A 57 -1.97 -0.26 -3.21
C GLY A 57 -0.97 -1.41 -3.38
N ILE A 58 0.19 -1.07 -3.94
CA ILE A 58 1.35 -1.97 -4.00
C ILE A 58 2.15 -1.76 -2.71
N ASP A 59 2.30 -2.82 -1.91
CA ASP A 59 3.04 -2.80 -0.65
C ASP A 59 4.57 -2.81 -0.89
N LYS A 60 5.07 -3.90 -1.49
CA LYS A 60 6.49 -4.07 -1.83
C LYS A 60 6.68 -4.88 -3.10
N GLU A 61 7.84 -4.72 -3.71
CA GLU A 61 8.37 -5.69 -4.69
C GLU A 61 9.01 -6.86 -3.91
N LEU A 62 8.87 -8.08 -4.42
CA LEU A 62 9.40 -9.31 -3.82
C LEU A 62 10.47 -9.89 -4.74
N SER A 63 11.53 -10.46 -4.16
CA SER A 63 12.47 -11.30 -4.91
C SER A 63 11.89 -12.71 -5.12
N GLU A 64 12.49 -13.44 -6.07
CA GLU A 64 12.14 -14.84 -6.43
C GLU A 64 12.16 -15.78 -5.20
N ASP A 65 13.04 -15.57 -4.23
CA ASP A 65 13.10 -16.38 -3.01
C ASP A 65 12.03 -16.04 -1.96
N GLU A 66 11.31 -14.93 -2.15
CA GLU A 66 10.19 -14.51 -1.30
C GLU A 66 8.83 -14.95 -1.88
N THR A 67 8.79 -15.52 -3.09
CA THR A 67 7.56 -15.90 -3.81
C THR A 67 7.31 -17.41 -3.80
N PRO A 68 6.04 -17.87 -3.75
CA PRO A 68 5.73 -19.31 -3.75
C PRO A 68 6.13 -20.08 -5.01
N ASP A 69 6.29 -19.40 -6.15
CA ASP A 69 6.63 -19.98 -7.45
C ASP A 69 8.12 -19.86 -7.81
N GLY A 70 8.94 -19.29 -6.93
CA GLY A 70 10.36 -19.00 -7.18
C GLY A 70 10.54 -17.80 -8.08
#